data_AF-A0A8J9S219-F1
#
_entry.id   AF-A0A8J9S219-F1
#
_cell.length_a   1.000
_cell.length_b   1.000
_cell.length_c   1.000
_cell.angle_alpha   90.00
_cell.angle_beta   90.00
_cell.angle_gamma   90.00
#
_symmetry.space_group_name_H-M   'P 1'
#
loop_
_entity.id
_entity.type
_entity.pdbx_description
1 polymer ?
#
loop_
_entity_poly.entity_id
_entity_poly.type
_entity_poly.pdbx_seq_one_letter_code
_entity_poly.pdbx_strand_id
1 'polypeptide(L)'
;GAILKDPEDLEVLTLSRTSSPSDLLFGSLQFAAVLVWLGLYQFRTAEAAIIIAALGVGDGIAPMVGHWYGRHDYQMPLASQKTMEGSVVGVFLGTVVGCYLYMYLLGIPLLPLRIVLAYGGIAAVVEGTAPGNLDNLTVPIAIHFSLDKVQEWLPA
;
A
#
# COMPACT_ATOMS: atom_id res chain seq x y z
N GLY A 1 -4.13 12.96 -16.63
CA GLY A 1 -2.79 13.10 -17.25
C GLY A 1 -2.52 11.92 -18.15
N ALA A 2 -2.06 12.06 -19.39
CA ALA A 2 -1.45 13.18 -20.10
C ALA A 2 -2.37 14.36 -20.49
N ILE A 3 -3.63 14.37 -20.03
CA ILE A 3 -4.68 15.33 -20.43
C ILE A 3 -5.37 15.99 -19.21
N LEU A 4 -4.62 16.38 -18.18
CA LEU A 4 -5.15 17.25 -17.11
C LEU A 4 -4.09 18.34 -16.93
N LYS A 5 -4.30 19.46 -17.64
CA LYS A 5 -3.40 20.61 -17.63
C LYS A 5 -3.98 21.78 -16.85
N ASP A 6 -5.29 21.81 -16.65
CA ASP A 6 -5.97 22.92 -16.02
C ASP A 6 -6.05 22.70 -14.50
N PRO A 7 -5.43 23.56 -13.68
CA PRO A 7 -5.59 23.52 -12.24
C PRO A 7 -7.04 23.78 -11.78
N GLU A 8 -7.86 24.39 -12.65
CA GLU A 8 -9.26 24.68 -12.38
C GLU A 8 -10.21 23.53 -12.74
N ASP A 9 -9.70 22.43 -13.31
CA ASP A 9 -10.52 21.25 -13.57
C ASP A 9 -11.16 20.75 -12.28
N LEU A 10 -12.46 20.43 -12.33
CA LEU A 10 -13.24 19.98 -11.18
C LEU A 10 -12.58 18.78 -10.48
N GLU A 11 -11.96 17.88 -11.25
CA GLU A 11 -11.22 16.73 -10.74
C GLU A 11 -9.97 17.15 -9.95
N VAL A 12 -9.23 18.16 -10.42
CA VAL A 12 -8.04 18.67 -9.71
C VAL A 12 -8.47 19.36 -8.42
N LEU A 13 -9.53 20.17 -8.47
CA LEU A 13 -10.05 20.90 -7.32
C LEU A 13 -10.65 19.97 -6.25
N THR A 14 -11.27 18.86 -6.64
CA THR A 14 -11.94 17.95 -5.71
C THR A 14 -11.09 16.76 -5.28
N LEU A 15 -10.13 16.31 -6.10
CA LEU A 15 -9.36 15.09 -5.86
C LEU A 15 -7.86 15.33 -5.63
N SER A 16 -7.30 16.50 -5.98
CA SER A 16 -5.90 16.79 -5.70
C SER A 16 -5.74 17.43 -4.31
N ARG A 17 -4.70 17.00 -3.56
CA ARG A 17 -4.42 17.55 -2.23
C ARG A 17 -3.70 18.90 -2.27
N THR A 18 -3.09 19.24 -3.40
CA THR A 18 -2.23 20.42 -3.59
C THR A 18 -2.72 21.34 -4.71
N SER A 19 -3.95 21.14 -5.22
CA SER A 19 -4.44 21.81 -6.44
C SER A 19 -3.56 21.59 -7.68
N SER A 20 -2.67 20.58 -7.65
CA SER A 20 -1.80 20.22 -8.76
C SER A 20 -2.31 18.95 -9.47
N PRO A 21 -2.47 18.98 -10.81
CA PRO A 21 -2.86 17.81 -11.60
C PRO A 21 -1.87 16.64 -11.48
N SER A 22 -0.58 16.92 -11.22
CA SER A 22 0.46 15.90 -11.10
C SER A 22 0.23 14.96 -9.92
N ASP A 23 -0.36 15.46 -8.84
CA ASP A 23 -0.48 14.72 -7.57
C ASP A 23 -1.50 13.60 -7.66
N LEU A 24 -2.55 13.77 -8.47
CA LEU A 24 -3.53 12.73 -8.80
C LEU A 24 -2.92 11.54 -9.55
N LEU A 25 -2.00 11.84 -10.47
CA LEU A 25 -1.45 10.86 -11.40
C LEU A 25 -0.27 10.11 -10.81
N PHE A 26 0.50 10.76 -9.94
CA PHE A 26 1.76 10.20 -9.51
C PHE A 26 1.56 8.92 -8.69
N GLY A 27 0.64 8.92 -7.73
CA GLY A 27 0.32 7.74 -6.93
C GLY A 27 -0.29 6.60 -7.75
N SER A 28 -1.24 6.91 -8.62
CA SER A 28 -1.91 5.92 -9.48
C SER A 28 -0.96 5.32 -10.54
N LEU A 29 -0.04 6.12 -11.09
CA LEU A 29 1.00 5.65 -11.99
C LEU A 29 1.98 4.71 -11.28
N GLN A 30 2.41 5.04 -10.06
CA GLN A 30 3.27 4.16 -9.26
C GLN A 30 2.60 2.80 -9.03
N PHE A 31 1.34 2.81 -8.58
CA PHE A 31 0.56 1.60 -8.36
C PHE A 31 0.45 0.76 -9.63
N ALA A 32 0.10 1.39 -10.76
CA ALA A 32 -0.01 0.70 -12.04
C ALA A 32 1.33 0.10 -12.49
N ALA A 33 2.44 0.81 -12.33
CA ALA A 33 3.78 0.31 -12.65
C ALA A 33 4.13 -0.93 -11.81
N VAL A 34 3.81 -0.92 -10.52
CA VAL A 34 3.99 -2.08 -9.63
C VAL A 34 3.12 -3.25 -10.07
N LEU A 35 1.85 -3.03 -10.42
CA LEU A 35 0.98 -4.09 -10.93
C LEU A 35 1.50 -4.71 -12.23
N VAL A 36 2.04 -3.90 -13.15
CA VAL A 36 2.65 -4.40 -14.38
C VAL A 36 3.89 -5.24 -14.06
N TRP A 37 4.77 -4.75 -13.18
CA TRP A 37 5.94 -5.52 -12.76
C TRP A 37 5.54 -6.86 -12.10
N LEU A 38 4.59 -6.85 -11.17
CA LEU A 38 4.09 -8.06 -10.52
C LEU A 38 3.46 -9.03 -11.53
N GLY A 39 2.68 -8.53 -12.47
CA GLY A 39 2.06 -9.35 -13.51
C GLY A 39 3.06 -10.00 -14.45
N LEU A 40 4.18 -9.33 -14.75
CA LEU A 40 5.20 -9.84 -15.66
C LEU A 40 6.20 -10.79 -14.97
N TYR A 41 6.61 -10.49 -13.74
CA TYR A 41 7.71 -11.19 -13.07
C TYR A 41 7.29 -12.05 -11.89
N GLN A 42 6.15 -11.74 -11.25
CA GLN A 42 5.72 -12.36 -9.98
C GLN A 42 4.31 -12.96 -10.10
N PHE A 43 3.92 -13.38 -11.30
CA PHE A 43 2.57 -13.87 -11.53
C PHE A 43 2.26 -15.11 -10.68
N ARG A 44 1.18 -15.04 -9.89
CA ARG A 44 0.73 -16.09 -8.96
C ARG A 44 1.78 -16.51 -7.91
N THR A 45 2.65 -15.60 -7.48
CA THR A 45 3.53 -15.84 -6.33
C THR A 45 2.92 -15.28 -5.04
N ALA A 46 3.31 -15.87 -3.90
CA ALA A 46 2.88 -15.36 -2.59
C ALA A 46 3.34 -13.91 -2.36
N GLU A 47 4.52 -13.56 -2.88
CA GLU A 47 5.03 -12.19 -2.91
C GLU A 47 4.05 -11.22 -3.60
N ALA A 48 3.60 -11.54 -4.82
CA ALA A 48 2.65 -10.68 -5.52
C ALA A 48 1.33 -10.54 -4.76
N ALA A 49 0.84 -11.63 -4.16
CA ALA A 49 -0.37 -11.58 -3.35
C ALA A 49 -0.21 -10.64 -2.14
N ILE A 50 0.95 -10.65 -1.47
CA ILE A 50 1.25 -9.76 -0.34
C ILE A 50 1.32 -8.30 -0.79
N ILE A 51 2.03 -8.01 -1.88
CA ILE A 51 2.22 -6.63 -2.36
C ILE A 51 0.88 -6.05 -2.86
N ILE A 52 0.09 -6.83 -3.60
CA ILE A 52 -1.25 -6.39 -4.05
C ILE A 52 -2.19 -6.23 -2.86
N ALA A 53 -2.11 -7.09 -1.84
CA ALA A 53 -2.88 -6.90 -0.61
C ALA A 53 -2.50 -5.61 0.11
N ALA A 54 -1.21 -5.33 0.24
CA ALA A 54 -0.73 -4.14 0.94
C ALA A 54 -1.15 -2.85 0.23
N LEU A 55 -0.98 -2.75 -1.08
CA LEU A 55 -1.33 -1.55 -1.83
C LEU A 55 -2.81 -1.47 -2.19
N GLY A 56 -3.38 -2.55 -2.72
CA GLY A 56 -4.74 -2.55 -3.26
C GLY A 56 -5.82 -2.54 -2.18
N VAL A 57 -5.58 -3.22 -1.05
CA VAL A 57 -6.53 -3.31 0.06
C VAL A 57 -6.06 -2.45 1.23
N GLY A 58 -4.84 -2.66 1.71
CA GLY A 58 -4.31 -1.97 2.88
C GLY A 58 -4.29 -0.45 2.71
N ASP A 59 -3.46 0.02 1.78
CA ASP A 59 -3.31 1.45 1.46
C ASP A 59 -4.61 2.04 0.89
N GLY A 60 -5.34 1.30 0.05
CA GLY A 60 -6.63 1.76 -0.48
C GLY A 60 -7.69 2.05 0.60
N ILE A 61 -7.73 1.27 1.67
CA ILE A 61 -8.71 1.43 2.78
C ILE A 61 -8.24 2.44 3.82
N ALA A 62 -6.92 2.64 3.98
CA ALA A 62 -6.35 3.47 5.03
C ALA A 62 -6.85 4.93 5.05
N PRO A 63 -6.96 5.65 3.92
CA PRO A 63 -7.56 6.98 3.88
C PRO A 63 -9.03 7.00 4.31
N MET A 64 -9.82 5.98 3.95
CA MET A 64 -11.24 5.90 4.33
C MET A 64 -11.38 5.71 5.83
N VAL A 65 -10.60 4.79 6.40
CA VAL A 65 -10.58 4.54 7.84
C VAL A 65 -10.09 5.76 8.60
N GLY A 66 -9.00 6.38 8.14
CA GLY A 66 -8.48 7.61 8.74
C GLY A 66 -9.47 8.75 8.69
N HIS A 67 -10.23 8.90 7.60
CA HIS A 67 -11.23 9.95 7.48
C HIS A 67 -12.43 9.75 8.42
N TRP A 68 -12.90 8.52 8.59
CA TRP A 68 -14.11 8.23 9.40
C TRP A 68 -13.82 7.97 10.88
N TYR A 69 -12.68 7.36 11.19
CA TYR A 69 -12.33 6.88 12.53
C TYR A 69 -11.01 7.44 13.05
N GLY A 70 -10.28 8.22 12.25
CA GLY A 70 -9.00 8.81 12.66
C GLY A 70 -9.18 9.74 13.85
N ARG A 71 -8.46 9.44 14.93
CA ARG A 71 -8.40 10.28 16.13
C ARG A 71 -6.97 10.64 16.51
N HIS A 72 -6.02 9.80 16.12
CA HIS A 72 -4.62 9.97 16.46
C HIS A 72 -3.82 10.25 15.19
N ASP A 73 -3.70 11.53 14.86
CA ASP A 73 -2.85 11.99 13.78
C ASP A 73 -1.37 11.92 14.17
N TYR A 74 -0.53 11.52 13.24
CA TYR A 74 0.91 11.60 13.35
C TYR A 74 1.51 12.05 12.03
N GLN A 75 2.68 12.69 12.13
CA GLN A 75 3.43 13.14 10.96
C GLN A 75 4.91 12.87 11.19
N MET A 76 5.48 11.99 10.37
CA MET A 76 6.92 11.76 10.36
C MET A 76 7.63 12.87 9.56
N PRO A 77 8.91 13.17 9.82
CA PRO A 77 9.60 14.35 9.27
C PRO A 77 9.58 14.50 7.74
N LEU A 78 9.46 13.39 7.01
CA LEU A 78 9.42 13.35 5.55
C LEU A 78 8.08 12.84 5.00
N ALA A 79 7.17 12.37 5.86
CA ALA A 79 5.91 11.77 5.46
C ALA A 79 4.76 12.78 5.48
N SER A 80 3.72 12.46 4.73
CA SER A 80 2.44 13.16 4.84
C SER A 80 1.78 12.88 6.20
N GLN A 81 0.82 13.73 6.59
CA GLN A 81 0.02 13.48 7.79
C GLN A 81 -0.82 12.21 7.59
N LYS A 82 -0.72 11.28 8.54
CA LYS A 82 -1.42 10.00 8.56
C LYS A 82 -2.12 9.82 9.91
N THR A 83 -3.02 8.84 10.01
CA THR A 83 -3.72 8.48 11.25
C THR A 83 -3.27 7.11 11.73
N MET A 84 -3.14 6.91 13.05
CA MET A 84 -2.81 5.59 13.59
C MET A 84 -3.88 4.57 13.22
N GLU A 85 -5.16 4.97 13.23
CA GLU A 85 -6.27 4.10 12.84
C GLU A 85 -6.17 3.68 11.38
N GLY A 86 -5.80 4.60 10.47
CA GLY A 86 -5.56 4.30 9.07
C GLY A 86 -4.43 3.28 8.87
N SER A 87 -3.29 3.45 9.54
CA SER A 87 -2.17 2.52 9.39
C SER A 87 -2.42 1.16 10.07
N VAL A 88 -3.10 1.12 11.22
CA VAL A 88 -3.38 -0.15 11.94
C VAL A 88 -4.56 -0.92 11.33
N VAL A 89 -5.69 -0.25 11.07
CA VAL A 89 -6.89 -0.93 10.59
C VAL A 89 -6.93 -0.96 9.06
N GLY A 90 -6.54 0.12 8.40
CA GLY A 90 -6.42 0.15 6.95
C GLY A 90 -5.25 -0.70 6.48
N VAL A 91 -4.01 -0.24 6.71
CA VAL A 91 -2.84 -0.90 6.14
C VAL A 91 -2.57 -2.27 6.76
N PHE A 92 -2.37 -2.36 8.08
CA PHE A 92 -1.99 -3.62 8.72
C PHE A 92 -3.07 -4.71 8.58
N LEU A 93 -4.29 -4.47 9.08
CA LEU A 93 -5.37 -5.46 8.99
C LEU A 93 -5.85 -5.67 7.55
N GLY A 94 -5.95 -4.61 6.75
CA GLY A 94 -6.31 -4.71 5.34
C GLY A 94 -5.32 -5.55 4.53
N THR A 95 -4.02 -5.41 4.79
CA THR A 95 -2.98 -6.27 4.20
C THR A 95 -3.18 -7.73 4.61
N VAL A 96 -3.41 -8.00 5.90
CA VAL A 96 -3.58 -9.38 6.40
C VAL A 96 -4.79 -10.07 5.76
N VAL A 97 -5.94 -9.39 5.73
CA VAL A 97 -7.16 -9.92 5.11
C VAL A 97 -7.00 -10.03 3.60
N GLY A 98 -6.43 -9.00 2.97
CA GLY A 98 -6.14 -8.96 1.54
C GLY A 98 -5.23 -10.10 1.10
N CYS A 99 -4.18 -10.42 1.88
CA CYS A 99 -3.26 -11.52 1.59
C CYS A 99 -4.01 -12.84 1.47
N TYR A 100 -4.83 -13.17 2.47
CA TYR A 100 -5.60 -14.42 2.44
C TYR A 100 -6.63 -14.44 1.31
N LEU A 101 -7.30 -13.31 1.06
CA LEU A 101 -8.23 -13.18 -0.05
C LEU A 101 -7.52 -13.45 -1.39
N TYR A 102 -6.41 -12.77 -1.68
CA TYR A 102 -5.70 -12.94 -2.95
C TYR A 102 -5.04 -14.30 -3.08
N MET A 103 -4.45 -14.86 -2.02
CA MET A 103 -3.90 -16.22 -2.07
C MET A 103 -4.99 -17.24 -2.38
N TYR A 104 -6.16 -17.12 -1.73
CA TYR A 104 -7.31 -18.00 -2.00
C TYR A 104 -7.82 -17.86 -3.45
N LEU A 105 -8.03 -16.62 -3.92
CA LEU A 105 -8.54 -16.35 -5.27
C LEU A 105 -7.57 -16.80 -6.38
N LEU A 106 -6.26 -16.70 -6.13
CA LEU A 106 -5.21 -17.07 -7.09
C LEU A 106 -4.79 -18.54 -6.99
N GLY A 107 -5.33 -19.30 -6.02
CA GLY A 107 -4.97 -20.70 -5.78
C GLY A 107 -3.55 -20.89 -5.26
N ILE A 108 -3.01 -19.88 -4.55
CA ILE A 108 -1.67 -19.90 -3.96
C ILE A 108 -1.77 -20.53 -2.55
N PRO A 109 -0.82 -21.39 -2.13
CA PRO A 109 -0.79 -21.91 -0.77
C PRO A 109 -0.83 -20.79 0.28
N LEU A 110 -1.71 -20.95 1.28
CA LEU A 110 -1.85 -19.96 2.33
C LEU A 110 -0.60 -19.92 3.20
N LEU A 111 -0.06 -18.71 3.41
CA LEU A 111 1.05 -18.53 4.33
C LEU A 111 0.59 -18.63 5.80
N PRO A 112 1.47 -19.11 6.70
CA PRO A 112 1.22 -19.07 8.13
C PRO A 112 0.90 -17.65 8.61
N LEU A 113 -0.05 -17.52 9.53
CA LEU A 113 -0.51 -16.22 10.05
C LEU A 113 0.63 -15.34 10.56
N ARG A 114 1.62 -15.92 11.26
CA ARG A 114 2.80 -15.18 11.73
C ARG A 114 3.56 -14.44 10.62
N ILE A 115 3.66 -15.04 9.43
CA ILE A 115 4.34 -14.45 8.28
C ILE A 115 3.50 -13.31 7.71
N VAL A 116 2.19 -13.53 7.56
CA VAL A 116 1.26 -12.52 7.04
C VAL A 116 1.18 -11.31 7.98
N LEU A 117 1.15 -11.53 9.30
CA LEU A 117 1.21 -10.46 10.30
C LEU A 117 2.52 -9.68 10.21
N ALA A 118 3.65 -10.35 9.98
CA ALA A 118 4.94 -9.68 9.80
C ALA A 118 4.91 -8.74 8.58
N TYR A 119 4.40 -9.19 7.43
CA TYR A 119 4.28 -8.33 6.24
C TYR A 119 3.26 -7.20 6.41
N GLY A 120 2.14 -7.44 7.09
CA GLY A 120 1.20 -6.37 7.44
C GLY A 120 1.88 -5.30 8.31
N GLY A 121 2.75 -5.72 9.25
CA GLY A 121 3.54 -4.81 10.08
C GLY A 121 4.55 -4.00 9.29
N ILE A 122 5.31 -4.67 8.41
CA ILE A 122 6.27 -4.02 7.51
C ILE A 122 5.55 -2.99 6.63
N ALA A 123 4.42 -3.38 6.01
CA ALA A 123 3.64 -2.49 5.16
C ALA A 123 3.18 -1.24 5.92
N ALA A 124 2.62 -1.38 7.13
CA ALA A 124 2.15 -0.25 7.93
C ALA A 124 3.29 0.67 8.40
N VAL A 125 4.44 0.12 8.78
CA VAL A 125 5.61 0.93 9.17
C VAL A 125 6.17 1.70 7.98
N VAL A 126 6.30 1.04 6.82
CA VAL A 126 6.85 1.66 5.62
C VAL A 126 5.89 2.71 5.08
N GLU A 127 4.58 2.45 5.05
CA GLU A 127 3.55 3.42 4.67
C GLU A 127 3.58 4.67 5.55
N GLY A 128 3.64 4.50 6.87
CA GLY A 128 3.69 5.62 7.81
C GLY A 128 4.99 6.42 7.79
N THR A 129 6.08 5.85 7.25
CA THR A 129 7.40 6.49 7.14
C THR A 129 7.75 6.92 5.73
N ALA A 130 6.91 6.61 4.74
CA ALA A 130 7.17 6.85 3.32
C ALA A 130 7.33 8.36 3.05
N PRO A 131 8.41 8.78 2.38
CA PRO A 131 8.60 10.19 2.05
C PRO A 131 7.56 10.68 1.03
N GLY A 132 6.81 11.73 1.38
CA GLY A 132 5.82 12.35 0.50
C GLY A 132 4.73 11.37 0.04
N ASN A 133 4.67 11.13 -1.28
CA ASN A 133 3.69 10.28 -1.98
C ASN A 133 4.37 9.08 -2.65
N LEU A 134 5.38 8.50 -2.00
CA LEU A 134 6.16 7.37 -2.52
C LEU A 134 5.80 6.04 -1.83
N ASP A 135 4.75 6.00 -1.01
CA ASP A 135 4.21 4.80 -0.36
C ASP A 135 3.95 3.67 -1.36
N ASN A 136 3.37 3.99 -2.52
CA ASN A 136 3.10 3.04 -3.59
C ASN A 136 4.34 2.40 -4.24
N LEU A 137 5.56 2.91 -4.01
CA LEU A 137 6.82 2.27 -4.42
C LEU A 137 7.59 1.70 -3.22
N THR A 138 7.65 2.45 -2.12
CA THR A 138 8.43 2.07 -0.94
C THR A 138 7.90 0.81 -0.27
N VAL A 139 6.57 0.65 -0.17
CA VAL A 139 5.95 -0.56 0.43
C VAL A 139 6.29 -1.83 -0.37
N PRO A 140 6.08 -1.90 -1.70
CA PRO A 140 6.51 -3.05 -2.52
C PRO A 140 7.99 -3.36 -2.41
N ILE A 141 8.85 -2.34 -2.47
CA ILE A 141 10.30 -2.49 -2.38
C ILE A 141 10.67 -3.11 -1.03
N ALA A 142 10.13 -2.58 0.05
CA ALA A 142 10.40 -3.09 1.39
C ALA A 142 9.93 -4.54 1.56
N ILE A 143 8.74 -4.88 1.06
CA ILE A 143 8.23 -6.26 1.08
C ILE A 143 9.17 -7.17 0.28
N HIS A 144 9.47 -6.83 -0.97
CA HIS A 144 10.35 -7.60 -1.85
C HIS A 144 11.70 -7.92 -1.20
N PHE A 145 12.39 -6.91 -0.66
CA PHE A 145 13.70 -7.11 -0.01
C PHE A 145 13.62 -7.76 1.39
N SER A 146 12.43 -7.84 2.00
CA SER A 146 12.24 -8.48 3.29
C SER A 146 11.91 -9.98 3.19
N LEU A 147 11.58 -10.48 2.00
CA LEU A 147 11.07 -11.85 1.80
C LEU A 147 11.96 -12.92 2.40
N ASP A 148 13.22 -12.95 1.98
CA ASP A 148 14.18 -13.98 2.39
C ASP A 148 14.38 -13.96 3.92
N LYS A 149 14.54 -12.76 4.48
CA LYS A 149 14.78 -12.59 5.94
C LYS A 149 13.56 -12.98 6.76
N VAL A 150 12.35 -12.59 6.34
CA VAL A 150 11.13 -12.93 7.07
C VAL A 150 10.89 -14.44 7.03
N GLN A 151 11.13 -15.09 5.88
CA GLN A 151 11.00 -16.54 5.76
C GLN A 151 12.07 -17.31 6.54
N GLU A 152 13.30 -16.77 6.60
CA GLU A 152 14.38 -17.32 7.43
C GLU A 152 14.04 -17.25 8.93
N TRP A 153 13.54 -16.10 9.39
CA TRP A 153 13.22 -15.88 10.81
C TRP A 153 11.91 -16.53 11.26
N LEU A 154 10.97 -16.73 10.32
CA LEU A 154 9.66 -17.33 10.56
C LEU A 154 9.46 -18.50 9.58
N PRO A 155 10.18 -19.63 9.76
CA PRO A 155 10.03 -20.79 8.90
C PRO A 155 8.59 -21.30 8.92
N ALA A 156 8.10 -21.79 7.78
CA ALA A 156 6.69 -22.17 7.56
C ALA A 156 6.24 -23.41 8.35
#